data_AF-A0A961B5X2-F1
#
_entry.id   AF-A0A961B5X2-F1
#
_cell.length_a   1.000
_cell.length_b   1.000
_cell.length_c   1.000
_cell.angle_alpha   90.00
_cell.angle_beta   90.00
_cell.angle_gamma   90.00
#
_symmetry.space_group_name_H-M   'P 1'
#
loop_
_entity.id
_entity.type
_entity.pdbx_description
1 polymer ?
#
loop_
_entity_poly.entity_id
_entity_poly.type
_entity_poly.pdbx_seq_one_letter_code
_entity_poly.pdbx_strand_id
1 'polypeptide(L)'
;TGLYSRPGQDANGRSIVEKIPFRGVALQSQGLVAGLCYAGGGAGTGPMTIVPAGLPSLTVRDVNATVLASGGSEDFGTIGFEGGAGERLFEVANTGTGSLFLPGLPAVSGDGFSLAAGSAGYLDPGQSTWVRVRFAPGATGPAAGQLLIASNDRAANPFVLDLTGDGVAGNASSGESLGGGGSGVVAPVPVPLPAVTDAPFDAASHPGRYAGVLRSGGSCGTVDLAVTRRSGNGAFTATVRFAGASANLRGTVNADGTLTVTRVSGKLGALYDFAGWRLAEDAATGHRYVTGELTDKANAAARHEFLAGQRVFDRAHPAARAGTYTLALPATDPLGTGLPPGDGIAALSIDANGTVKMLVMLADRERFSLTSALTADETFAFAREWAFGKIAGRAVFPDPAEIATDFHGEAWWARPANPRSKVFPWGFQRALPLAGSAFEIPAGSDELVLDAFEPAGTANAELILDGGAIAPAVPPKALDWGANDRVTPNAAGADERLTIKVNRRTGWITGQYFDTTGAGRRKIVFDAVAFQKQGFAPGNSAANGHPAKAVVQPPAP
;
A
#
# COMPACT_ATOMS: atom_id res chain seq x y z
N THR A 1 20.77 20.69 49.52
CA THR A 1 20.09 20.20 50.73
C THR A 1 18.60 20.36 50.54
N GLY A 2 17.78 19.36 50.88
CA GLY A 2 16.32 19.45 50.75
C GLY A 2 15.59 18.63 51.81
N LEU A 3 14.26 18.76 51.85
CA LEU A 3 13.37 17.99 52.72
C LEU A 3 12.41 17.18 51.84
N TYR A 4 12.44 15.85 51.95
CA TYR A 4 11.44 14.98 51.35
C TYR A 4 10.28 14.79 52.33
N SER A 5 9.05 14.97 51.86
CA SER A 5 7.85 14.83 52.68
C SER A 5 7.12 13.55 52.27
N ARG A 6 6.88 12.63 53.20
CA ARG A 6 6.05 11.44 52.94
C ARG A 6 4.85 11.37 53.89
N PRO A 7 3.71 10.82 53.44
CA PRO A 7 2.60 10.50 54.33
C PRO A 7 3.01 9.37 55.29
N GLY A 8 2.66 9.51 56.56
CA GLY A 8 2.81 8.47 57.59
C GLY A 8 1.65 8.53 58.57
N GLN A 9 1.62 7.60 59.52
CA GLN A 9 0.70 7.67 60.66
C GLN A 9 1.49 7.65 61.96
N ASP A 10 1.06 8.45 62.93
CA ASP A 10 1.61 8.35 64.28
C ASP A 10 1.11 7.08 65.00
N ALA A 11 1.66 6.80 66.17
CA ALA A 11 1.33 5.61 66.96
C ALA A 11 -0.16 5.54 67.38
N ASN A 12 -0.92 6.61 67.21
CA ASN A 12 -2.36 6.69 67.49
C ASN A 12 -3.20 6.71 66.20
N GLY A 13 -2.61 6.44 65.04
CA GLY A 13 -3.30 6.31 63.75
C GLY A 13 -3.66 7.63 63.06
N ARG A 14 -3.14 8.78 63.52
CA ARG A 14 -3.36 10.06 62.83
C ARG A 14 -2.38 10.25 61.68
N SER A 15 -2.89 10.72 60.55
CA SER A 15 -2.06 11.03 59.38
C SER A 15 -1.12 12.19 59.70
N ILE A 16 0.18 11.95 59.53
CA ILE A 16 1.25 12.94 59.67
C ILE A 16 2.05 13.02 58.37
N VAL A 17 2.73 14.14 58.16
CA VAL A 17 3.69 14.31 57.07
C VAL A 17 5.09 14.31 57.68
N GLU A 18 5.84 13.25 57.44
CA GLU A 18 7.21 13.10 57.94
C GLU A 18 8.17 13.81 56.99
N LYS A 19 8.98 14.74 57.51
CA LYS A 19 9.98 15.51 56.73
C LYS A 19 11.37 14.97 56.97
N ILE A 20 11.97 14.36 55.95
CA ILE A 20 13.29 13.73 56.03
C ILE A 20 14.34 14.65 55.37
N PRO A 21 15.34 15.16 56.10
CA PRO A 21 16.39 16.00 55.53
C PRO A 21 17.40 15.16 54.72
N PHE A 22 17.85 15.68 53.57
CA PHE A 22 18.91 15.07 52.77
C PHE A 22 19.99 16.07 52.30
N ARG A 23 21.22 15.56 52.11
CA ARG A 23 22.40 16.24 51.57
C ARG A 23 22.95 15.42 50.39
N GLY A 24 22.88 15.95 49.16
CA GLY A 24 23.49 15.36 47.97
C GLY A 24 24.75 16.11 47.54
N VAL A 25 25.67 15.40 46.87
CA VAL A 25 26.87 15.94 46.20
C VAL A 25 26.71 15.73 44.70
N ALA A 26 26.95 16.75 43.87
CA ALA A 26 26.94 16.62 42.42
C ALA A 26 28.38 16.41 41.91
N LEU A 27 28.62 15.34 41.15
CA LEU A 27 29.88 15.13 40.42
C LEU A 27 29.67 15.56 38.97
N GLN A 28 30.33 16.63 38.55
CA GLN A 28 30.33 17.10 37.16
C GLN A 28 31.43 16.38 36.36
N SER A 29 31.14 15.15 35.91
CA SER A 29 31.51 14.68 34.57
C SER A 29 30.85 13.31 34.34
N GLN A 30 30.33 13.08 33.12
CA GLN A 30 29.66 11.84 32.68
C GLN A 30 28.23 11.60 33.23
N GLY A 31 27.35 12.62 33.20
CA GLY A 31 25.88 12.41 33.12
C GLY A 31 25.17 11.75 34.32
N LEU A 32 25.83 11.55 35.46
CA LEU A 32 25.22 10.96 36.66
C LEU A 32 24.74 12.04 37.63
N VAL A 33 23.42 12.21 37.77
CA VAL A 33 22.84 12.81 38.99
C VAL A 33 22.63 11.69 40.00
N ALA A 34 23.64 11.43 40.83
CA ALA A 34 23.51 10.51 41.96
C ALA A 34 23.09 11.29 43.21
N GLY A 35 21.85 11.11 43.68
CA GLY A 35 21.45 11.56 45.01
C GLY A 35 21.81 10.50 46.05
N LEU A 36 22.90 10.67 46.80
CA LEU A 36 23.14 9.88 48.01
C LEU A 36 22.19 10.35 49.13
N CYS A 37 21.40 9.43 49.70
CA CYS A 37 20.65 9.66 50.93
C CYS A 37 21.33 8.95 52.11
N TYR A 38 21.59 9.66 53.20
CA TYR A 38 21.97 9.08 54.48
C TYR A 38 20.77 9.24 55.43
N ALA A 39 20.07 8.15 55.76
CA ALA A 39 19.09 8.15 56.84
C ALA A 39 19.83 7.77 58.13
N GLY A 40 19.99 8.74 59.03
CA GLY A 40 20.43 8.45 60.39
C GLY A 40 19.33 7.71 61.15
N GLY A 41 19.60 6.45 61.52
CA GLY A 41 18.97 5.72 62.62
C GLY A 41 17.63 5.03 62.33
N GLY A 42 17.63 3.69 62.33
CA GLY A 42 16.43 2.86 62.49
C GLY A 42 16.27 1.74 61.45
N ALA A 43 16.58 0.52 61.87
CA ALA A 43 16.37 -0.80 61.25
C ALA A 43 15.67 -0.87 59.88
N GLY A 44 16.45 -1.12 58.82
CA GLY A 44 15.95 -1.41 57.47
C GLY A 44 17.06 -1.39 56.41
N THR A 45 18.14 -2.14 56.60
CA THR A 45 19.28 -2.18 55.66
C THR A 45 19.07 -3.26 54.59
N GLY A 46 18.46 -2.88 53.46
CA GLY A 46 18.65 -3.56 52.18
C GLY A 46 19.64 -2.77 51.31
N PRO A 47 20.50 -3.40 50.49
CA PRO A 47 21.35 -2.67 49.55
C PRO A 47 20.48 -1.94 48.53
N MET A 48 20.60 -0.61 48.48
CA MET A 48 19.95 0.20 47.47
C MET A 48 20.72 0.02 46.15
N THR A 49 20.09 -0.59 45.16
CA THR A 49 20.71 -0.81 43.84
C THR A 49 20.65 0.49 43.06
N ILE A 50 21.81 1.05 42.70
CA ILE A 50 21.90 2.17 41.78
C ILE A 50 21.53 1.64 40.39
N VAL A 51 20.37 2.03 39.87
CA VAL A 51 20.05 1.82 38.46
C VAL A 51 20.73 2.96 37.68
N PRO A 52 21.71 2.68 36.81
CA PRO A 52 22.30 3.72 35.98
C PRO A 52 21.18 4.39 35.17
N ALA A 53 21.13 5.72 35.16
CA ALA A 53 20.23 6.43 34.26
C ALA A 53 20.59 6.00 32.82
N GLY A 54 19.62 5.44 32.11
CA GLY A 54 19.84 5.00 30.75
C GLY A 54 20.33 6.14 29.87
N LEU A 55 21.18 5.83 28.88
CA LEU A 55 21.66 6.81 27.91
C LEU A 55 20.81 6.71 26.64
N PRO A 56 20.28 7.82 26.09
CA PRO A 56 19.65 7.80 24.78
C PRO A 56 20.69 7.49 23.71
N SER A 57 20.27 6.79 22.65
CA SER A 57 21.10 6.56 21.47
C SER A 57 20.22 6.68 20.23
N LEU A 58 20.50 7.71 19.42
CA LEU A 58 19.79 7.99 18.18
C LEU A 58 20.41 7.19 17.04
N THR A 59 19.61 6.34 16.43
CA THR A 59 19.95 5.61 15.20
C THR A 59 19.02 6.05 14.09
N VAL A 60 19.56 6.42 12.93
CA VAL A 60 18.79 6.75 11.73
C VAL A 60 18.93 5.64 10.70
N ARG A 61 17.82 5.22 10.09
CA ARG A 61 17.81 4.19 9.03
C ARG A 61 17.04 4.62 7.80
N ASP A 62 17.44 4.12 6.64
CA ASP A 62 16.65 4.22 5.41
C ASP A 62 15.50 3.20 5.38
N VAL A 63 14.72 3.20 4.29
CA VAL A 63 13.59 2.27 4.08
C VAL A 63 14.01 0.80 3.94
N ASN A 64 15.30 0.52 3.72
CA ASN A 64 15.86 -0.83 3.64
C ASN A 64 16.48 -1.27 4.99
N ALA A 65 16.23 -0.51 6.06
CA ALA A 65 16.82 -0.70 7.39
C ALA A 65 18.35 -0.55 7.46
N THR A 66 18.97 0.10 6.46
CA THR A 66 20.39 0.44 6.47
C THR A 66 20.64 1.55 7.49
N VAL A 67 21.58 1.36 8.40
CA VAL A 67 21.96 2.39 9.39
C VAL A 67 22.80 3.48 8.73
N LEU A 68 22.34 4.72 8.82
CA LEU A 68 23.03 5.90 8.31
C LEU A 68 23.87 6.54 9.42
N ALA A 69 25.15 6.78 9.14
CA ALA A 69 26.05 7.46 10.06
C ALA A 69 25.85 8.99 9.99
N SER A 70 26.04 9.68 11.11
CA SER A 70 26.10 11.15 11.12
C SER A 70 27.33 11.60 10.31
N GLY A 71 27.13 12.53 9.37
CA GLY A 71 28.09 12.92 8.34
C GLY A 71 28.10 11.99 7.10
N GLY A 72 27.17 11.04 7.01
CA GLY A 72 26.93 10.25 5.81
C GLY A 72 26.16 11.03 4.74
N SER A 73 25.92 10.38 3.60
CA SER A 73 25.18 10.96 2.48
C SER A 73 24.03 10.04 2.06
N GLU A 74 22.91 10.62 1.67
CA GLU A 74 21.78 9.93 1.05
C GLU A 74 21.44 10.55 -0.32
N ASP A 75 21.31 9.70 -1.33
CA ASP A 75 21.02 10.12 -2.70
C ASP A 75 19.53 9.95 -3.06
N PHE A 76 18.90 11.06 -3.44
CA PHE A 76 17.53 11.12 -3.92
C PHE A 76 17.43 10.69 -5.38
N GLY A 77 18.56 10.54 -6.07
CA GLY A 77 18.63 10.14 -7.46
C GLY A 77 18.22 11.26 -8.40
N THR A 78 17.82 10.87 -9.61
CA THR A 78 17.51 11.80 -10.69
C THR A 78 16.01 12.12 -10.73
N ILE A 79 15.64 13.40 -10.66
CA ILE A 79 14.26 13.89 -10.59
C ILE A 79 14.03 14.98 -11.65
N GLY A 80 12.88 14.95 -12.33
CA GLY A 80 12.54 15.98 -13.33
C GLY A 80 12.27 17.34 -12.69
N PHE A 81 12.92 18.43 -13.15
CA PHE A 81 12.71 19.77 -12.55
C PHE A 81 11.38 20.43 -12.94
N GLU A 82 10.69 19.95 -13.99
CA GLU A 82 9.36 20.44 -14.42
C GLU A 82 8.23 19.90 -13.52
N GLY A 83 8.28 20.24 -12.23
CA GLY A 83 7.26 19.85 -11.24
C GLY A 83 7.48 18.48 -10.58
N GLY A 84 8.58 17.80 -10.86
CA GLY A 84 8.96 16.55 -10.20
C GLY A 84 9.46 16.76 -8.77
N ALA A 85 9.14 15.81 -7.89
CA ALA A 85 9.70 15.74 -6.55
C ALA A 85 9.76 14.28 -6.09
N GLY A 86 10.78 13.94 -5.32
CA GLY A 86 10.96 12.62 -4.71
C GLY A 86 11.11 12.76 -3.21
N GLU A 87 10.66 11.76 -2.46
CA GLU A 87 10.75 11.76 -1.01
C GLU A 87 11.62 10.60 -0.54
N ARG A 88 12.31 10.79 0.59
CA ARG A 88 12.97 9.73 1.34
C ARG A 88 12.43 9.74 2.76
N LEU A 89 12.26 8.53 3.30
CA LEU A 89 11.77 8.31 4.65
C LEU A 89 12.90 7.73 5.49
N PHE A 90 13.14 8.36 6.63
CA PHE A 90 14.16 7.96 7.58
C PHE A 90 13.51 7.54 8.89
N GLU A 91 13.79 6.32 9.34
CA GLU A 91 13.43 5.87 10.69
C GLU A 91 14.39 6.53 11.67
N VAL A 92 13.86 7.18 12.71
CA VAL A 92 14.63 7.71 13.84
C VAL A 92 14.27 6.86 15.05
N ALA A 93 15.19 5.99 15.47
CA ALA A 93 14.98 5.04 16.54
C ALA A 93 15.84 5.38 17.77
N ASN A 94 15.28 5.15 18.96
CA ASN A 94 16.04 5.15 20.20
C ASN A 94 16.54 3.73 20.51
N THR A 95 17.80 3.46 20.15
CA THR A 95 18.49 2.19 20.45
C THR A 95 19.21 2.22 21.79
N GLY A 96 19.08 3.31 22.55
CA GLY A 96 19.68 3.49 23.86
C GLY A 96 18.89 2.83 24.97
N THR A 97 19.34 3.06 26.19
CA THR A 97 18.68 2.59 27.42
C THR A 97 17.94 3.70 28.16
N GLY A 98 18.08 4.97 27.72
CA GLY A 98 17.39 6.15 28.27
C GLY A 98 16.50 6.84 27.23
N SER A 99 15.57 7.69 27.68
CA SER A 99 14.62 8.39 26.80
C SER A 99 15.32 9.41 25.89
N LEU A 100 15.10 9.26 24.58
CA LEU A 100 15.61 10.15 23.54
C LEU A 100 14.61 11.29 23.35
N PHE A 101 15.06 12.54 23.46
CA PHE A 101 14.25 13.73 23.29
C PHE A 101 14.64 14.47 22.01
N LEU A 102 13.67 14.66 21.14
CA LEU A 102 13.76 15.48 19.93
C LEU A 102 13.11 16.85 20.23
N PRO A 103 13.90 17.92 20.46
CA PRO A 103 13.40 19.20 20.96
C PRO A 103 12.54 19.99 19.95
N GLY A 104 12.53 19.57 18.69
CA GLY A 104 11.78 20.19 17.62
C GLY A 104 11.78 19.33 16.36
N LEU A 105 11.09 19.79 15.32
CA LEU A 105 11.09 19.10 14.03
C LEU A 105 12.51 19.12 13.42
N PRO A 106 12.88 18.07 12.66
CA PRO A 106 14.13 18.07 11.91
C PRO A 106 14.21 19.24 10.94
N ALA A 107 15.40 19.81 10.77
CA ALA A 107 15.63 20.89 9.81
C ALA A 107 16.16 20.32 8.50
N VAL A 108 15.58 20.75 7.37
CA VAL A 108 16.07 20.43 6.03
C VAL A 108 16.44 21.72 5.32
N SER A 109 17.60 21.74 4.69
CA SER A 109 18.08 22.88 3.90
C SER A 109 18.75 22.40 2.61
N GLY A 110 18.95 23.31 1.65
CA GLY A 110 19.58 23.00 0.36
C GLY A 110 18.64 23.17 -0.83
N ASP A 111 19.21 23.22 -2.03
CA ASP A 111 18.48 23.52 -3.25
C ASP A 111 17.50 22.40 -3.58
N GLY A 112 16.20 22.74 -3.63
CA GLY A 112 15.13 21.78 -3.87
C GLY A 112 14.81 20.86 -2.69
N PHE A 113 15.54 20.90 -1.59
CA PHE A 113 15.26 20.06 -0.41
C PHE A 113 14.33 20.75 0.59
N SER A 114 13.37 20.02 1.12
CA SER A 114 12.40 20.50 2.12
C SER A 114 11.95 19.39 3.07
N LEU A 115 11.53 19.75 4.29
CA LEU A 115 10.91 18.80 5.21
C LEU A 115 9.45 18.58 4.78
N ALA A 116 9.10 17.35 4.45
CA ALA A 116 7.73 16.97 4.12
C ALA A 116 6.93 16.55 5.36
N ALA A 117 7.57 15.83 6.28
CA ALA A 117 6.99 15.45 7.57
C ALA A 117 8.09 15.13 8.59
N GLY A 118 7.80 15.26 9.87
CA GLY A 118 8.70 14.85 10.95
C GLY A 118 7.99 14.91 12.29
N SER A 119 8.65 14.37 13.31
CA SER A 119 8.12 14.31 14.67
C SER A 119 9.10 14.95 15.64
N ALA A 120 8.55 15.51 16.72
CA ALA A 120 9.29 15.98 17.89
C ALA A 120 8.69 15.32 19.14
N GLY A 121 9.43 15.28 20.24
CA GLY A 121 8.98 14.67 21.49
C GLY A 121 9.91 13.57 21.99
N TYR A 122 9.38 12.71 22.85
CA TYR A 122 10.14 11.66 23.51
C TYR A 122 9.97 10.32 22.82
N LEU A 123 11.08 9.59 22.69
CA LEU A 123 11.12 8.19 22.31
C LEU A 123 11.72 7.39 23.46
N ASP A 124 10.92 6.52 24.05
CA ASP A 124 11.42 5.56 25.04
C ASP A 124 12.35 4.53 24.38
N PRO A 125 13.19 3.82 25.16
CA PRO A 125 14.07 2.77 24.63
C PRO A 125 13.31 1.77 23.74
N GLY A 126 13.80 1.57 22.52
CA GLY A 126 13.19 0.68 21.52
C GLY A 126 12.05 1.29 20.69
N GLN A 127 11.62 2.53 20.98
CA GLN A 127 10.65 3.25 20.15
C GLN A 127 11.32 3.95 18.97
N SER A 128 10.54 4.18 17.91
CA SER A 128 10.97 4.92 16.73
C SER A 128 9.90 5.88 16.22
N THR A 129 10.34 6.84 15.41
CA THR A 129 9.48 7.75 14.65
C THR A 129 10.05 7.95 13.25
N TRP A 130 9.36 8.72 12.42
CA TRP A 130 9.71 8.88 11.02
C TRP A 130 9.97 10.35 10.66
N VAL A 131 10.98 10.55 9.81
CA VAL A 131 11.29 11.84 9.19
C VAL A 131 11.19 11.69 7.69
N ARG A 132 10.46 12.58 7.03
CA ARG A 132 10.29 12.59 5.58
C ARG A 132 10.88 13.85 4.99
N VAL A 133 11.83 13.65 4.10
CA VAL A 133 12.51 14.71 3.36
C VAL A 133 12.09 14.64 1.90
N ARG A 134 11.84 15.79 1.28
CA ARG A 134 11.43 15.93 -0.11
C ARG A 134 12.50 16.69 -0.89
N PHE A 135 12.86 16.15 -2.06
CA PHE A 135 13.69 16.79 -3.06
C PHE A 135 12.85 17.14 -4.28
N ALA A 136 12.75 18.43 -4.61
CA ALA A 136 12.06 18.99 -5.76
C ALA A 136 13.01 19.96 -6.48
N PRO A 137 13.82 19.49 -7.45
CA PRO A 137 14.82 20.33 -8.10
C PRO A 137 14.16 21.51 -8.82
N GLY A 138 14.68 22.73 -8.61
CA GLY A 138 14.20 23.94 -9.27
C GLY A 138 14.77 24.18 -10.68
N ALA A 139 15.80 23.43 -11.05
CA ALA A 139 16.48 23.48 -12.35
C ALA A 139 17.18 22.15 -12.64
N THR A 140 17.71 21.98 -13.85
CA THR A 140 18.56 20.83 -14.19
C THR A 140 19.94 20.92 -13.55
N GLY A 141 20.52 19.79 -13.16
CA GLY A 141 21.85 19.66 -12.58
C GLY A 141 21.84 19.15 -11.14
N PRO A 142 23.02 18.88 -10.57
CA PRO A 142 23.15 18.36 -9.22
C PRO A 142 22.69 19.40 -8.18
N ALA A 143 22.00 18.92 -7.16
CA ALA A 143 21.55 19.68 -6.01
C ALA A 143 22.06 19.02 -4.72
N ALA A 144 22.40 19.86 -3.75
CA ALA A 144 22.88 19.43 -2.45
C ALA A 144 22.05 20.06 -1.33
N GLY A 145 21.86 19.29 -0.27
CA GLY A 145 21.17 19.73 0.92
C GLY A 145 21.62 18.99 2.17
N GLN A 146 20.96 19.26 3.27
CA GLN A 146 21.29 18.68 4.56
C GLN A 146 20.05 18.48 5.42
N LEU A 147 19.94 17.30 6.04
CA LEU A 147 19.00 17.00 7.10
C LEU A 147 19.73 17.09 8.45
N LEU A 148 19.18 17.88 9.37
CA LEU A 148 19.63 17.97 10.76
C LEU A 148 18.54 17.49 11.72
N ILE A 149 18.87 16.55 12.59
CA ILE A 149 18.00 16.09 13.68
C ILE A 149 18.68 16.44 15.00
N ALA A 150 18.12 17.42 15.72
CA ALA A 150 18.56 17.73 17.07
C ALA A 150 18.03 16.67 18.06
N SER A 151 18.84 16.30 19.05
CA SER A 151 18.41 15.38 20.11
C SER A 151 19.18 15.58 21.42
N ASN A 152 18.82 14.85 22.47
CA ASN A 152 19.62 14.75 23.69
C ASN A 152 20.69 13.62 23.66
N ASP A 153 20.87 12.92 22.53
CA ASP A 153 22.00 12.01 22.34
C ASP A 153 23.28 12.83 22.05
N ARG A 154 24.17 12.91 23.05
CA ARG A 154 25.40 13.70 22.97
C ARG A 154 26.35 13.23 21.85
N ALA A 155 26.32 11.96 21.46
CA ALA A 155 27.21 11.44 20.43
C ALA A 155 26.75 11.82 19.02
N ALA A 156 25.45 12.09 18.84
CA ALA A 156 24.80 12.34 17.56
C ALA A 156 23.91 13.59 17.60
N ASN A 157 24.29 14.65 18.33
CA ASN A 157 23.53 15.91 18.39
C ASN A 157 24.34 17.12 17.90
N PRO A 158 23.90 17.79 16.82
CA PRO A 158 22.85 17.34 15.90
C PRO A 158 23.32 16.12 15.09
N PHE A 159 22.40 15.24 14.72
CA PHE A 159 22.65 14.24 13.69
C PHE A 159 22.55 14.94 12.35
N VAL A 160 23.56 14.74 11.51
CA VAL A 160 23.69 15.42 10.22
C VAL A 160 23.74 14.38 9.11
N LEU A 161 22.93 14.55 8.07
CA LEU A 161 22.94 13.72 6.87
C LEU A 161 22.98 14.64 5.65
N ASP A 162 24.03 14.49 4.83
CA ASP A 162 24.14 15.21 3.58
C ASP A 162 23.18 14.59 2.56
N LEU A 163 22.51 15.43 1.77
CA LEU A 163 21.50 15.02 0.80
C LEU A 163 22.00 15.39 -0.59
N THR A 164 21.94 14.46 -1.53
CA THR A 164 22.26 14.73 -2.93
C THR A 164 21.09 14.33 -3.83
N GLY A 165 21.02 14.94 -5.01
CA GLY A 165 20.08 14.56 -6.06
C GLY A 165 20.42 15.31 -7.35
N ASP A 166 19.87 14.87 -8.48
CA ASP A 166 20.11 15.50 -9.79
C ASP A 166 18.80 15.88 -10.46
N GLY A 167 18.67 17.16 -10.86
CA GLY A 167 17.58 17.66 -11.67
C GLY A 167 17.77 17.34 -13.15
N VAL A 168 16.82 16.69 -13.82
CA VAL A 168 16.88 16.49 -15.28
C VAL A 168 15.71 17.14 -16.00
N ALA A 169 15.91 17.49 -17.27
CA ALA A 169 14.82 17.92 -18.15
C ALA A 169 13.90 16.71 -18.38
N GLY A 170 12.58 16.92 -18.27
CA GLY A 170 11.60 15.85 -18.30
C GLY A 170 11.61 15.08 -19.64
N ASN A 171 12.28 13.92 -19.66
CA ASN A 171 12.12 12.90 -20.68
C ASN A 171 12.16 11.52 -20.01
N ALA A 172 11.17 10.70 -20.32
CA ALA A 172 10.85 9.47 -19.59
C ALA A 172 11.90 8.35 -19.74
N SER A 173 12.40 7.83 -18.61
CA SER A 173 12.63 6.38 -18.38
C SER A 173 13.18 6.11 -16.96
N SER A 174 12.74 4.98 -16.40
CA SER A 174 13.22 4.24 -15.21
C SER A 174 13.09 4.87 -13.80
N GLY A 175 12.51 4.08 -12.88
CA GLY A 175 12.99 4.01 -11.50
C GLY A 175 12.15 4.68 -10.43
N GLU A 176 11.14 3.95 -9.97
CA GLU A 176 10.40 3.96 -8.69
C GLU A 176 10.44 5.10 -7.65
N SER A 177 9.22 5.26 -7.10
CA SER A 177 8.84 5.62 -5.72
C SER A 177 8.47 7.09 -5.48
N LEU A 178 7.16 7.34 -5.60
CA LEU A 178 6.50 8.60 -5.25
C LEU A 178 5.58 8.37 -4.05
N GLY A 179 5.83 9.10 -2.96
CA GLY A 179 4.84 9.40 -1.95
C GLY A 179 4.08 10.70 -2.28
N GLY A 180 2.82 10.77 -1.83
CA GLY A 180 2.16 12.03 -1.46
C GLY A 180 0.99 12.48 -2.34
N GLY A 181 -0.26 12.37 -1.84
CA GLY A 181 -1.41 13.01 -2.48
C GLY A 181 -2.82 12.45 -2.22
N GLY A 182 -3.03 11.72 -1.12
CA GLY A 182 -4.36 11.33 -0.64
C GLY A 182 -5.01 10.16 -1.38
N SER A 183 -4.55 8.97 -1.06
CA SER A 183 -5.41 7.81 -0.80
C SER A 183 -4.64 7.05 0.27
N GLY A 184 -5.23 6.86 1.46
CA GLY A 184 -4.56 6.33 2.67
C GLY A 184 -4.08 4.87 2.55
N VAL A 185 -3.92 4.38 1.33
CA VAL A 185 -3.45 3.05 0.98
C VAL A 185 -1.98 3.15 0.62
N VAL A 186 -1.09 2.94 1.59
CA VAL A 186 0.35 2.79 1.32
C VAL A 186 0.55 1.39 0.75
N ALA A 187 1.14 1.33 -0.44
CA ALA A 187 1.47 0.08 -1.09
C ALA A 187 2.80 -0.49 -0.56
N PRO A 188 2.86 -1.78 -0.24
CA PRO A 188 4.12 -2.44 0.08
C PRO A 188 4.94 -2.77 -1.17
N VAL A 189 6.20 -3.16 -0.91
CA VAL A 189 7.26 -3.48 -1.89
C VAL A 189 6.77 -4.48 -2.96
N PRO A 190 7.16 -4.34 -4.24
CA PRO A 190 6.86 -5.33 -5.27
C PRO A 190 7.30 -6.73 -4.84
N VAL A 191 6.38 -7.70 -4.88
CA VAL A 191 6.68 -9.09 -4.52
C VAL A 191 7.56 -9.71 -5.60
N PRO A 192 8.79 -10.16 -5.29
CA PRO A 192 9.64 -10.83 -6.26
C PRO A 192 8.96 -12.13 -6.75
N LEU A 193 9.17 -12.46 -8.02
CA LEU A 193 8.73 -13.75 -8.54
C LEU A 193 9.46 -14.87 -7.79
N PRO A 194 8.78 -15.99 -7.46
CA PRO A 194 9.41 -17.11 -6.76
C PRO A 194 10.60 -17.65 -7.57
N ALA A 195 11.67 -18.00 -6.87
CA ALA A 195 12.85 -18.63 -7.46
C ALA A 195 12.47 -20.05 -7.91
N VAL A 196 12.20 -20.22 -9.21
CA VAL A 196 11.88 -21.52 -9.80
C VAL A 196 13.16 -22.31 -10.02
N THR A 197 13.22 -23.55 -9.50
CA THR A 197 14.36 -24.45 -9.71
C THR A 197 14.15 -25.38 -10.92
N ASP A 198 15.24 -25.81 -11.56
CA ASP A 198 15.26 -26.71 -12.72
C ASP A 198 15.22 -28.22 -12.32
N ALA A 199 14.70 -28.56 -11.15
CA ALA A 199 14.73 -29.94 -10.66
C ALA A 199 13.91 -30.89 -11.59
N PRO A 200 14.40 -32.13 -11.85
CA PRO A 200 13.71 -33.08 -12.73
C PRO A 200 12.34 -33.43 -12.17
N PHE A 201 11.30 -33.14 -12.96
CA PHE A 201 9.91 -33.20 -12.55
C PHE A 201 9.18 -34.35 -13.26
N ASP A 202 8.76 -35.39 -12.52
CA ASP A 202 7.85 -36.40 -13.06
C ASP A 202 6.43 -35.82 -13.20
N ALA A 203 6.06 -35.47 -14.43
CA ALA A 203 4.74 -34.91 -14.70
C ALA A 203 3.57 -35.89 -14.50
N ALA A 204 3.83 -37.21 -14.50
CA ALA A 204 2.78 -38.20 -14.24
C ALA A 204 2.31 -38.16 -12.78
N SER A 205 3.09 -37.60 -11.85
CA SER A 205 2.74 -37.48 -10.45
C SER A 205 1.97 -36.20 -10.08
N HIS A 206 1.84 -35.20 -10.96
CA HIS A 206 1.37 -33.86 -10.59
C HIS A 206 0.22 -33.28 -11.43
N PRO A 207 -0.99 -33.88 -11.41
CA PRO A 207 -2.18 -33.28 -12.03
C PRO A 207 -2.61 -32.02 -11.27
N GLY A 208 -3.22 -31.07 -11.99
CA GLY A 208 -3.67 -29.82 -11.39
C GLY A 208 -4.22 -28.82 -12.41
N ARG A 209 -4.87 -27.79 -11.89
CA ARG A 209 -5.21 -26.58 -12.65
C ARG A 209 -4.25 -25.48 -12.27
N TYR A 210 -3.93 -24.61 -13.20
CA TYR A 210 -2.99 -23.49 -13.02
C TYR A 210 -3.60 -22.23 -13.63
N ALA A 211 -3.37 -21.09 -12.98
CA ALA A 211 -3.84 -19.80 -13.46
C ALA A 211 -2.74 -18.74 -13.32
N GLY A 212 -2.58 -17.90 -14.33
CA GLY A 212 -1.53 -16.87 -14.38
C GLY A 212 -1.89 -15.69 -15.26
N VAL A 213 -1.03 -14.68 -15.20
CA VAL A 213 -1.14 -13.44 -16.00
C VAL A 213 0.03 -13.34 -16.97
N LEU A 214 -0.27 -12.85 -18.16
CA LEU A 214 0.70 -12.48 -19.17
C LEU A 214 0.82 -10.96 -19.21
N ARG A 215 2.05 -10.45 -19.19
CA ARG A 215 2.33 -9.03 -19.34
C ARG A 215 3.37 -8.79 -20.44
N SER A 216 3.18 -7.71 -21.17
CA SER A 216 4.10 -7.19 -22.18
C SER A 216 3.95 -5.68 -22.22
N GLY A 217 5.01 -4.96 -22.62
CA GLY A 217 5.07 -3.49 -22.66
C GLY A 217 3.96 -2.78 -23.42
N GLY A 218 3.04 -3.49 -24.11
CA GLY A 218 1.81 -2.94 -24.67
C GLY A 218 0.58 -3.87 -24.66
N SER A 219 0.63 -5.05 -24.03
CA SER A 219 -0.47 -6.03 -24.01
C SER A 219 -0.51 -6.84 -22.72
N CYS A 220 -1.68 -7.38 -22.42
CA CYS A 220 -1.86 -8.26 -21.28
C CYS A 220 -2.79 -9.43 -21.58
N GLY A 221 -2.81 -10.41 -20.69
CA GLY A 221 -3.57 -11.64 -20.90
C GLY A 221 -3.63 -12.55 -19.70
N THR A 222 -4.31 -13.68 -19.87
CA THR A 222 -4.41 -14.75 -18.88
C THR A 222 -4.01 -16.09 -19.47
N VAL A 223 -3.49 -16.95 -18.60
CA VAL A 223 -3.23 -18.36 -18.89
C VAL A 223 -4.04 -19.20 -17.91
N ASP A 224 -4.91 -20.06 -18.43
CA ASP A 224 -5.65 -21.06 -17.66
C ASP A 224 -5.25 -22.44 -18.17
N LEU A 225 -4.60 -23.26 -17.35
CA LEU A 225 -4.05 -24.55 -17.76
C LEU A 225 -4.57 -25.68 -16.87
N ALA A 226 -4.77 -26.86 -17.46
CA ALA A 226 -5.08 -28.09 -16.76
C ALA A 226 -4.12 -29.20 -17.19
N VAL A 227 -3.42 -29.80 -16.23
CA VAL A 227 -2.60 -31.00 -16.39
C VAL A 227 -3.37 -32.19 -15.85
N THR A 228 -3.43 -33.26 -16.63
CA THR A 228 -4.14 -34.50 -16.32
C THR A 228 -3.18 -35.69 -16.37
N ARG A 229 -3.40 -36.66 -15.49
CA ARG A 229 -2.64 -37.92 -15.54
C ARG A 229 -3.09 -38.75 -16.73
N ARG A 230 -2.12 -39.28 -17.47
CA ARG A 230 -2.30 -40.26 -18.54
C ARG A 230 -1.16 -41.25 -18.48
N SER A 231 -1.43 -42.53 -18.74
CA SER A 231 -0.40 -43.57 -18.79
C SER A 231 0.73 -43.17 -19.75
N GLY A 232 1.98 -43.19 -19.29
CA GLY A 232 3.16 -42.81 -20.08
C GLY A 232 3.68 -41.40 -19.80
N ASN A 233 3.01 -40.34 -20.30
CA ASN A 233 3.56 -38.97 -20.38
C ASN A 233 2.55 -37.85 -20.01
N GLY A 234 1.53 -38.12 -19.19
CA GLY A 234 0.51 -37.12 -18.86
C GLY A 234 -0.20 -36.51 -20.09
N ALA A 235 -1.09 -35.54 -19.88
CA ALA A 235 -1.61 -34.70 -20.95
C ALA A 235 -2.00 -33.34 -20.37
N PHE A 236 -1.83 -32.27 -21.14
CA PHE A 236 -2.31 -30.95 -20.75
C PHE A 236 -3.23 -30.33 -21.78
N THR A 237 -4.12 -29.46 -21.27
CA THR A 237 -4.93 -28.55 -22.06
C THR A 237 -4.78 -27.15 -21.47
N ALA A 238 -4.67 -26.14 -22.31
CA ALA A 238 -4.59 -24.76 -21.85
C ALA A 238 -5.49 -23.85 -22.68
N THR A 239 -6.02 -22.81 -22.04
CA THR A 239 -6.65 -21.66 -22.70
C THR A 239 -5.78 -20.45 -22.41
N VAL A 240 -5.28 -19.82 -23.47
CA VAL A 240 -4.47 -18.62 -23.40
C VAL A 240 -5.26 -17.47 -24.02
N ARG A 241 -5.30 -16.34 -23.33
CA ARG A 241 -5.83 -15.08 -23.85
C ARG A 241 -4.73 -14.05 -23.77
N PHE A 242 -4.40 -13.38 -24.87
CA PHE A 242 -3.36 -12.35 -24.91
C PHE A 242 -3.58 -11.44 -26.11
N ALA A 243 -3.33 -10.13 -25.95
CA ALA A 243 -3.42 -9.16 -27.04
C ALA A 243 -4.75 -9.24 -27.84
N GLY A 244 -5.88 -9.38 -27.14
CA GLY A 244 -7.22 -9.48 -27.72
C GLY A 244 -7.54 -10.78 -28.46
N ALA A 245 -6.62 -11.73 -28.52
CA ALA A 245 -6.78 -13.03 -29.16
C ALA A 245 -6.74 -14.17 -28.14
N SER A 246 -7.24 -15.34 -28.55
CA SER A 246 -7.19 -16.55 -27.73
C SER A 246 -6.69 -17.76 -28.51
N ALA A 247 -6.08 -18.69 -27.78
CA ALA A 247 -5.77 -20.03 -28.26
C ALA A 247 -6.12 -21.09 -27.22
N ASN A 248 -6.60 -22.23 -27.70
CA ASN A 248 -6.70 -23.46 -26.94
C ASN A 248 -5.57 -24.39 -27.38
N LEU A 249 -4.77 -24.82 -26.40
CA LEU A 249 -3.62 -25.69 -26.57
C LEU A 249 -3.96 -27.10 -26.07
N ARG A 250 -3.41 -28.11 -26.75
CA ARG A 250 -3.32 -29.49 -26.24
C ARG A 250 -1.91 -29.99 -26.42
N GLY A 251 -1.44 -30.81 -25.49
CA GLY A 251 -0.09 -31.33 -25.54
C GLY A 251 0.17 -32.44 -24.54
N THR A 252 1.43 -32.85 -24.50
CA THR A 252 1.96 -33.87 -23.59
C THR A 252 2.91 -33.23 -22.60
N VAL A 253 3.10 -33.87 -21.44
CA VAL A 253 4.08 -33.42 -20.46
C VAL A 253 5.23 -34.42 -20.43
N ASN A 254 6.43 -33.94 -20.72
CA ASN A 254 7.61 -34.79 -20.80
C ASN A 254 8.12 -35.14 -19.39
N ALA A 255 8.97 -36.16 -19.31
CA ALA A 255 9.55 -36.63 -18.05
C ALA A 255 10.49 -35.62 -17.37
N ASP A 256 10.91 -34.58 -18.10
CA ASP A 256 11.69 -33.44 -17.59
C ASP A 256 10.80 -32.27 -17.15
N GLY A 257 9.47 -32.42 -17.16
CA GLY A 257 8.51 -31.38 -16.80
C GLY A 257 8.18 -30.41 -17.94
N THR A 258 8.81 -30.52 -19.11
CA THR A 258 8.52 -29.65 -20.25
C THR A 258 7.16 -30.00 -20.88
N LEU A 259 6.44 -28.96 -21.29
CA LEU A 259 5.11 -29.05 -21.90
C LEU A 259 5.27 -28.96 -23.42
N THR A 260 5.04 -30.07 -24.12
CA THR A 260 5.08 -30.09 -25.59
C THR A 260 3.69 -29.86 -26.17
N VAL A 261 3.48 -28.69 -26.78
CA VAL A 261 2.23 -28.36 -27.47
C VAL A 261 2.15 -29.16 -28.77
N THR A 262 1.15 -30.04 -28.90
CA THR A 262 0.93 -30.85 -30.10
C THR A 262 -0.21 -30.33 -30.96
N ARG A 263 -1.10 -29.52 -30.38
CA ARG A 263 -2.20 -28.89 -31.11
C ARG A 263 -2.47 -27.49 -30.60
N VAL A 264 -2.61 -26.56 -31.54
CA VAL A 264 -3.03 -25.19 -31.30
C VAL A 264 -4.30 -24.92 -32.09
N SER A 265 -5.26 -24.23 -31.48
CA SER A 265 -6.47 -23.76 -32.16
C SER A 265 -6.83 -22.37 -31.66
N GLY A 266 -7.42 -21.52 -32.50
CA GLY A 266 -7.72 -20.12 -32.15
C GLY A 266 -6.75 -19.13 -32.79
N LYS A 267 -7.13 -17.84 -32.80
CA LYS A 267 -6.42 -16.78 -33.53
C LYS A 267 -5.03 -16.49 -32.98
N LEU A 268 -4.80 -16.70 -31.69
CA LEU A 268 -3.52 -16.40 -31.05
C LEU A 268 -2.38 -17.28 -31.59
N GLY A 269 -2.69 -18.52 -32.02
CA GLY A 269 -1.68 -19.43 -32.58
C GLY A 269 -1.13 -19.05 -33.95
N ALA A 270 -1.78 -18.13 -34.65
CA ALA A 270 -1.23 -17.54 -35.87
C ALA A 270 -0.19 -16.45 -35.57
N LEU A 271 -0.19 -15.90 -34.34
CA LEU A 271 0.63 -14.76 -33.94
C LEU A 271 1.80 -15.16 -33.04
N TYR A 272 1.62 -16.19 -32.21
CA TYR A 272 2.60 -16.58 -31.20
C TYR A 272 2.93 -18.06 -31.26
N ASP A 273 4.17 -18.38 -30.89
CA ASP A 273 4.64 -19.72 -30.55
C ASP A 273 4.62 -19.96 -29.04
N PHE A 274 4.36 -21.21 -28.66
CA PHE A 274 4.13 -21.65 -27.28
C PHE A 274 5.20 -22.68 -26.83
N ALA A 275 6.45 -22.44 -27.21
CA ALA A 275 7.57 -23.32 -26.86
C ALA A 275 8.17 -22.94 -25.50
N GLY A 276 8.91 -23.88 -24.88
CA GLY A 276 9.65 -23.61 -23.64
C GLY A 276 8.79 -23.57 -22.37
N TRP A 277 7.55 -24.06 -22.43
CA TRP A 277 6.69 -24.13 -21.26
C TRP A 277 7.12 -25.30 -20.37
N ARG A 278 7.10 -25.10 -19.06
CA ARG A 278 7.52 -26.12 -18.10
C ARG A 278 6.74 -26.07 -16.80
N LEU A 279 6.56 -27.24 -16.19
CA LEU A 279 6.17 -27.33 -14.78
C LEU A 279 7.37 -26.98 -13.89
N ALA A 280 7.05 -26.32 -12.79
CA ALA A 280 8.00 -25.75 -11.87
C ALA A 280 7.50 -25.95 -10.44
N GLU A 281 8.42 -26.12 -9.50
CA GLU A 281 8.13 -26.14 -8.06
C GLU A 281 9.11 -25.22 -7.33
N ASP A 282 8.56 -24.43 -6.42
CA ASP A 282 9.35 -23.64 -5.48
C ASP A 282 9.87 -24.59 -4.39
N ALA A 283 11.20 -24.71 -4.31
CA ALA A 283 11.85 -25.64 -3.40
C ALA A 283 11.66 -25.28 -1.91
N ALA A 284 11.38 -24.02 -1.58
CA ALA A 284 11.18 -23.57 -0.21
C ALA A 284 9.76 -23.84 0.28
N THR A 285 8.77 -23.65 -0.60
CA THR A 285 7.36 -23.70 -0.23
C THR A 285 6.63 -24.97 -0.72
N GLY A 286 7.18 -25.67 -1.70
CA GLY A 286 6.51 -26.76 -2.41
C GLY A 286 5.35 -26.29 -3.30
N HIS A 287 5.19 -24.97 -3.48
CA HIS A 287 4.18 -24.43 -4.39
C HIS A 287 4.55 -24.72 -5.83
N ARG A 288 3.55 -25.11 -6.62
CA ARG A 288 3.73 -25.53 -8.01
C ARG A 288 3.25 -24.47 -8.98
N TYR A 289 3.97 -24.36 -10.08
CA TYR A 289 3.77 -23.37 -11.11
C TYR A 289 3.91 -23.98 -12.51
N VAL A 290 3.34 -23.30 -13.50
CA VAL A 290 3.75 -23.42 -14.90
C VAL A 290 4.41 -22.12 -15.30
N THR A 291 5.61 -22.22 -15.86
CA THR A 291 6.35 -21.08 -16.44
C THR A 291 6.49 -21.28 -17.94
N GLY A 292 6.64 -20.18 -18.67
CA GLY A 292 6.92 -20.23 -20.09
C GLY A 292 6.84 -18.85 -20.73
N GLU A 293 7.12 -18.83 -22.02
CA GLU A 293 7.08 -17.63 -22.83
C GLU A 293 6.08 -17.80 -23.99
N LEU A 294 5.46 -16.69 -24.40
CA LEU A 294 4.90 -16.56 -25.74
C LEU A 294 5.92 -15.81 -26.59
N THR A 295 6.34 -16.41 -27.70
CA THR A 295 7.26 -15.77 -28.66
C THR A 295 6.46 -15.25 -29.84
N ASP A 296 6.59 -13.96 -30.18
CA ASP A 296 5.94 -13.39 -31.35
C ASP A 296 6.57 -13.97 -32.64
N LYS A 297 5.73 -14.48 -33.54
CA LYS A 297 6.17 -15.06 -34.82
C LYS A 297 6.75 -14.04 -35.79
N ALA A 298 6.28 -12.79 -35.72
CA ALA A 298 6.80 -11.70 -36.54
C ALA A 298 8.07 -11.09 -35.94
N ASN A 299 8.31 -11.26 -34.64
CA ASN A 299 9.51 -10.80 -33.95
C ASN A 299 9.93 -11.75 -32.83
N ALA A 300 10.84 -12.69 -33.12
CA ALA A 300 11.30 -13.69 -32.15
C ALA A 300 12.03 -13.11 -30.92
N ALA A 301 12.42 -11.82 -30.94
CA ALA A 301 12.96 -11.13 -29.78
C ALA A 301 11.86 -10.62 -28.82
N ALA A 302 10.62 -10.49 -29.29
CA ALA A 302 9.47 -10.14 -28.46
C ALA A 302 8.95 -11.41 -27.76
N ARG A 303 9.40 -11.59 -26.52
CA ARG A 303 9.02 -12.70 -25.64
C ARG A 303 8.16 -12.18 -24.49
N HIS A 304 7.15 -12.95 -24.12
CA HIS A 304 6.19 -12.58 -23.07
C HIS A 304 6.08 -13.70 -22.06
N GLU A 305 6.73 -13.51 -20.92
CA GLU A 305 6.77 -14.47 -19.83
C GLU A 305 5.44 -14.53 -19.08
N PHE A 306 5.15 -15.70 -18.54
CA PHE A 306 4.12 -15.87 -17.53
C PHE A 306 4.56 -16.82 -16.43
N LEU A 307 3.93 -16.63 -15.29
CA LEU A 307 3.94 -17.55 -14.16
C LEU A 307 2.49 -17.88 -13.81
N ALA A 308 2.12 -19.15 -13.85
CA ALA A 308 0.79 -19.62 -13.50
C ALA A 308 0.84 -20.54 -12.27
N GLY A 309 0.30 -20.07 -11.14
CA GLY A 309 0.27 -20.81 -9.88
C GLY A 309 -0.79 -21.92 -9.88
N GLN A 310 -0.52 -22.99 -9.13
CA GLN A 310 -1.46 -24.10 -8.98
C GLN A 310 -2.71 -23.67 -8.22
N ARG A 311 -3.88 -24.07 -8.72
CA ARG A 311 -5.17 -23.94 -8.04
C ARG A 311 -5.44 -25.21 -7.26
N VAL A 312 -5.44 -25.08 -5.93
CA VAL A 312 -5.59 -26.21 -5.00
C VAL A 312 -6.93 -26.21 -4.26
N PHE A 313 -7.65 -25.08 -4.28
CA PHE A 313 -8.89 -24.95 -3.54
C PHE A 313 -10.08 -25.55 -4.29
N ASP A 314 -10.89 -26.29 -3.55
CA ASP A 314 -12.12 -26.91 -4.01
C ASP A 314 -13.07 -27.16 -2.83
N ARG A 315 -14.17 -27.88 -3.06
CA ARG A 315 -15.15 -28.18 -2.01
C ARG A 315 -14.58 -29.06 -0.89
N ALA A 316 -13.56 -29.88 -1.18
CA ALA A 316 -12.91 -30.74 -0.19
C ALA A 316 -11.77 -30.02 0.55
N HIS A 317 -11.13 -29.04 -0.10
CA HIS A 317 -10.05 -28.21 0.43
C HIS A 317 -10.42 -26.73 0.28
N PRO A 318 -11.31 -26.19 1.15
CA PRO A 318 -11.82 -24.85 0.99
C PRO A 318 -10.73 -23.79 1.20
N ALA A 319 -10.80 -22.69 0.46
CA ALA A 319 -9.91 -21.54 0.62
C ALA A 319 -10.11 -20.86 1.98
N ALA A 320 -9.04 -20.73 2.76
CA ALA A 320 -9.06 -20.01 4.04
C ALA A 320 -9.38 -18.51 3.86
N ARG A 321 -8.99 -17.95 2.71
CA ARG A 321 -9.29 -16.56 2.30
C ARG A 321 -10.68 -16.41 1.68
N ALA A 322 -11.60 -17.36 1.86
CA ALA A 322 -12.97 -17.21 1.39
C ALA A 322 -13.67 -16.08 2.16
N GLY A 323 -14.26 -15.13 1.46
CA GLY A 323 -14.80 -13.92 2.07
C GLY A 323 -15.12 -12.81 1.07
N THR A 324 -15.46 -11.65 1.60
CA THR A 324 -15.68 -10.41 0.83
C THR A 324 -14.55 -9.44 1.13
N TYR A 325 -14.11 -8.72 0.12
CA TYR A 325 -13.06 -7.72 0.26
C TYR A 325 -13.34 -6.51 -0.63
N THR A 326 -12.72 -5.39 -0.29
CA THR A 326 -12.63 -4.19 -1.12
C THR A 326 -11.20 -4.00 -1.58
N LEU A 327 -11.02 -3.35 -2.73
CA LEU A 327 -9.74 -3.13 -3.37
C LEU A 327 -9.66 -1.69 -3.86
N ALA A 328 -8.49 -1.09 -3.72
CA ALA A 328 -8.15 0.21 -4.27
C ALA A 328 -6.91 0.07 -5.14
N LEU A 329 -6.93 0.78 -6.26
CA LEU A 329 -5.85 1.02 -7.20
C LEU A 329 -5.58 2.52 -7.15
N PRO A 330 -4.75 2.99 -6.21
CA PRO A 330 -4.47 4.41 -6.09
C PRO A 330 -3.84 4.92 -7.38
N ALA A 331 -4.55 5.79 -8.10
CA ALA A 331 -3.97 6.54 -9.19
C ALA A 331 -3.50 7.87 -8.60
N THR A 332 -2.38 7.82 -7.89
CA THR A 332 -1.69 9.03 -7.49
C THR A 332 -1.25 9.74 -8.78
N ASP A 333 -1.83 10.91 -9.06
CA ASP A 333 -1.32 11.85 -10.06
C ASP A 333 -0.70 13.09 -9.39
N PRO A 334 0.40 12.93 -8.62
CA PRO A 334 1.03 14.05 -7.92
C PRO A 334 1.74 15.02 -8.88
N LEU A 335 1.73 14.75 -10.19
CA LEU A 335 2.53 15.42 -11.22
C LEU A 335 1.71 15.94 -12.42
N GLY A 336 0.38 15.80 -12.43
CA GLY A 336 -0.46 16.21 -13.58
C GLY A 336 -0.15 15.46 -14.88
N THR A 337 0.35 14.22 -14.76
CA THR A 337 0.97 13.41 -15.83
C THR A 337 -0.01 12.79 -16.83
N GLY A 338 -1.30 13.08 -16.71
CA GLY A 338 -2.33 12.51 -17.57
C GLY A 338 -2.85 11.15 -17.10
N LEU A 339 -2.65 10.80 -15.82
CA LEU A 339 -3.45 9.76 -15.16
C LEU A 339 -4.81 10.33 -14.73
N PRO A 340 -5.83 9.48 -14.57
CA PRO A 340 -7.11 9.94 -14.04
C PRO A 340 -6.98 10.23 -12.54
N PRO A 341 -7.43 11.41 -12.09
CA PRO A 341 -7.50 11.72 -10.66
C PRO A 341 -8.47 10.78 -9.94
N GLY A 342 -8.12 10.38 -8.72
CA GLY A 342 -8.90 9.46 -7.89
C GLY A 342 -8.40 8.02 -7.94
N ASP A 343 -9.11 7.12 -7.27
CA ASP A 343 -8.68 5.72 -7.15
C ASP A 343 -9.52 4.81 -8.05
N GLY A 344 -8.87 3.84 -8.69
CA GLY A 344 -9.59 2.66 -9.15
C GLY A 344 -10.06 1.87 -7.93
N ILE A 345 -11.26 1.32 -7.99
CA ILE A 345 -11.89 0.61 -6.87
C ILE A 345 -12.48 -0.70 -7.33
N ALA A 346 -12.53 -1.68 -6.44
CA ALA A 346 -13.28 -2.90 -6.68
C ALA A 346 -13.93 -3.45 -5.40
N ALA A 347 -15.07 -4.12 -5.57
CA ALA A 347 -15.61 -5.06 -4.61
C ALA A 347 -15.34 -6.46 -5.13
N LEU A 348 -14.82 -7.34 -4.28
CA LEU A 348 -14.49 -8.70 -4.65
C LEU A 348 -15.01 -9.72 -3.64
N SER A 349 -15.24 -10.93 -4.13
CA SER A 349 -15.59 -12.08 -3.32
C SER A 349 -14.73 -13.27 -3.70
N ILE A 350 -14.24 -13.99 -2.70
CA ILE A 350 -13.55 -15.27 -2.86
C ILE A 350 -14.47 -16.36 -2.33
N ASP A 351 -14.87 -17.31 -3.17
CA ASP A 351 -15.66 -18.45 -2.72
C ASP A 351 -14.78 -19.57 -2.13
N ALA A 352 -15.41 -20.54 -1.47
CA ALA A 352 -14.71 -21.67 -0.86
C ALA A 352 -13.88 -22.49 -1.87
N ASN A 353 -14.20 -22.47 -3.17
CA ASN A 353 -13.42 -23.13 -4.21
C ASN A 353 -12.25 -22.27 -4.72
N GLY A 354 -11.95 -21.14 -4.06
CA GLY A 354 -10.94 -20.18 -4.46
C GLY A 354 -11.31 -19.39 -5.73
N THR A 355 -12.59 -19.34 -6.13
CA THR A 355 -12.98 -18.49 -7.27
C THR A 355 -13.04 -17.04 -6.81
N VAL A 356 -12.26 -16.18 -7.46
CA VAL A 356 -12.24 -14.75 -7.19
C VAL A 356 -13.14 -14.05 -8.21
N LYS A 357 -14.18 -13.36 -7.75
CA LYS A 357 -15.03 -12.52 -8.59
C LYS A 357 -14.83 -11.07 -8.18
N MET A 358 -14.59 -10.20 -9.15
CA MET A 358 -14.34 -8.77 -8.90
C MET A 358 -15.27 -7.93 -9.76
N LEU A 359 -15.85 -6.89 -9.16
CA LEU A 359 -16.52 -5.80 -9.85
C LEU A 359 -15.62 -4.57 -9.72
N VAL A 360 -15.03 -4.14 -10.82
CA VAL A 360 -14.00 -3.09 -10.87
C VAL A 360 -14.59 -1.82 -11.50
N MET A 361 -14.19 -0.67 -10.97
CA MET A 361 -14.33 0.63 -11.60
C MET A 361 -12.98 1.34 -11.54
N LEU A 362 -12.35 1.59 -12.68
CA LEU A 362 -11.09 2.32 -12.74
C LEU A 362 -11.31 3.83 -12.56
N ALA A 363 -10.25 4.56 -12.23
CA ALA A 363 -10.33 6.01 -12.03
C ALA A 363 -10.79 6.76 -13.29
N ASP A 364 -10.60 6.22 -14.50
CA ASP A 364 -11.16 6.78 -15.75
C ASP A 364 -12.64 6.46 -15.98
N ARG A 365 -13.30 5.88 -14.97
CA ARG A 365 -14.71 5.46 -14.94
C ARG A 365 -15.04 4.24 -15.81
N GLU A 366 -14.05 3.55 -16.36
CA GLU A 366 -14.29 2.25 -17.02
C GLU A 366 -14.71 1.21 -15.97
N ARG A 367 -15.83 0.54 -16.20
CA ARG A 367 -16.44 -0.42 -15.25
C ARG A 367 -16.59 -1.81 -15.87
N PHE A 368 -16.21 -2.84 -15.13
CA PHE A 368 -16.29 -4.22 -15.60
C PHE A 368 -16.22 -5.25 -14.49
N SER A 369 -16.57 -6.49 -14.83
CA SER A 369 -16.34 -7.65 -13.97
C SER A 369 -15.16 -8.48 -14.45
N LEU A 370 -14.49 -9.11 -13.50
CA LEU A 370 -13.45 -10.12 -13.73
C LEU A 370 -13.71 -11.36 -12.90
N THR A 371 -13.23 -12.49 -13.40
CA THR A 371 -13.16 -13.74 -12.66
C THR A 371 -11.73 -14.26 -12.74
N SER A 372 -11.20 -14.65 -11.60
CA SER A 372 -9.89 -15.26 -11.43
C SER A 372 -9.98 -16.43 -10.45
N ALA A 373 -8.85 -17.00 -10.08
CA ALA A 373 -8.73 -18.03 -9.09
C ALA A 373 -7.58 -17.71 -8.13
N LEU A 374 -7.81 -18.00 -6.84
CA LEU A 374 -6.80 -18.03 -5.81
C LEU A 374 -5.92 -19.27 -6.02
N THR A 375 -4.61 -19.06 -6.02
CA THR A 375 -3.60 -20.11 -6.18
C THR A 375 -3.02 -20.52 -4.82
N ALA A 376 -2.28 -21.63 -4.80
CA ALA A 376 -1.76 -22.25 -3.58
C ALA A 376 -0.83 -21.33 -2.78
N ASP A 377 -0.14 -20.40 -3.46
CA ASP A 377 0.71 -19.36 -2.89
C ASP A 377 -0.09 -18.14 -2.39
N GLU A 378 -1.39 -18.31 -2.17
CA GLU A 378 -2.34 -17.26 -1.77
C GLU A 378 -2.29 -16.01 -2.67
N THR A 379 -2.05 -16.20 -3.96
CA THR A 379 -2.12 -15.11 -4.94
C THR A 379 -3.31 -15.24 -5.88
N PHE A 380 -3.72 -14.12 -6.45
CA PHE A 380 -4.62 -14.13 -7.60
C PHE A 380 -4.16 -13.09 -8.62
N ALA A 381 -4.21 -13.49 -9.89
CA ALA A 381 -3.81 -12.64 -11.00
C ALA A 381 -5.03 -12.25 -11.83
N PHE A 382 -4.99 -11.09 -12.47
CA PHE A 382 -6.10 -10.64 -13.29
C PHE A 382 -5.61 -9.90 -14.52
N ALA A 383 -6.34 -9.99 -15.62
CA ALA A 383 -6.10 -9.17 -16.79
C ALA A 383 -7.39 -8.92 -17.56
N ARG A 384 -7.48 -7.74 -18.16
CA ARG A 384 -8.55 -7.36 -19.08
C ARG A 384 -8.01 -6.44 -20.15
N GLU A 385 -8.38 -6.70 -21.39
CA GLU A 385 -8.24 -5.74 -22.48
C GLU A 385 -9.63 -5.35 -22.98
N TRP A 386 -9.79 -4.09 -23.35
CA TRP A 386 -11.00 -3.54 -23.98
C TRP A 386 -10.60 -2.54 -25.06
N ALA A 387 -11.59 -2.00 -25.78
CA ALA A 387 -11.35 -1.16 -26.97
C ALA A 387 -10.45 0.06 -26.69
N PHE A 388 -10.44 0.57 -25.46
CA PHE A 388 -9.75 1.80 -25.08
C PHE A 388 -8.84 1.63 -23.86
N GLY A 389 -8.42 0.41 -23.54
CA GLY A 389 -7.48 0.22 -22.44
C GLY A 389 -7.25 -1.23 -22.07
N LYS A 390 -6.33 -1.41 -21.14
CA LYS A 390 -5.80 -2.68 -20.71
C LYS A 390 -5.41 -2.60 -19.25
N ILE A 391 -5.69 -3.63 -18.47
CA ILE A 391 -5.21 -3.73 -17.09
C ILE A 391 -4.75 -5.15 -16.81
N ALA A 392 -3.67 -5.32 -16.08
CA ALA A 392 -3.22 -6.61 -15.58
C ALA A 392 -2.51 -6.47 -14.25
N GLY A 393 -2.89 -7.31 -13.29
CA GLY A 393 -2.42 -7.24 -11.92
C GLY A 393 -2.17 -8.60 -11.30
N ARG A 394 -1.43 -8.60 -10.19
CA ARG A 394 -1.31 -9.73 -9.27
C ARG A 394 -1.44 -9.17 -7.86
N ALA A 395 -2.26 -9.84 -7.06
CA ALA A 395 -2.43 -9.57 -5.64
C ALA A 395 -1.98 -10.78 -4.83
N VAL A 396 -1.39 -10.53 -3.66
CA VAL A 396 -0.94 -11.52 -2.69
C VAL A 396 -1.58 -11.26 -1.34
N PHE A 397 -2.01 -12.31 -0.67
CA PHE A 397 -2.32 -12.28 0.75
C PHE A 397 -1.03 -12.56 1.54
N PRO A 398 -0.51 -11.59 2.32
CA PRO A 398 0.68 -11.82 3.12
C PRO A 398 0.40 -12.74 4.31
N ASP A 399 1.48 -13.21 4.95
CA ASP A 399 1.41 -13.80 6.28
C ASP A 399 0.81 -12.77 7.26
N PRO A 400 -0.15 -13.15 8.14
CA PRO A 400 -0.79 -12.24 9.08
C PRO A 400 0.16 -11.45 10.01
N ALA A 401 1.44 -11.82 10.11
CA ALA A 401 2.45 -11.00 10.80
C ALA A 401 2.81 -9.68 10.07
N GLU A 402 2.36 -9.50 8.81
CA GLU A 402 2.66 -8.37 7.95
C GLU A 402 1.44 -7.46 7.64
N ILE A 403 1.59 -6.18 8.04
CA ILE A 403 1.21 -4.96 7.28
C ILE A 403 -0.26 -4.43 7.36
N ALA A 404 -0.34 -3.12 7.16
CA ALA A 404 -1.49 -2.22 7.12
C ALA A 404 -2.68 -2.58 6.21
N THR A 405 -2.63 -3.64 5.38
CA THR A 405 -3.70 -4.08 4.46
C THR A 405 -3.86 -5.60 4.51
N ASP A 406 -4.94 -6.18 3.98
CA ASP A 406 -5.17 -7.65 4.04
C ASP A 406 -4.67 -8.39 2.81
N PHE A 407 -4.54 -7.69 1.69
CA PHE A 407 -3.76 -8.12 0.54
C PHE A 407 -3.23 -6.91 -0.20
N HIS A 408 -2.20 -7.12 -1.00
CA HIS A 408 -1.54 -6.07 -1.75
C HIS A 408 -0.94 -6.58 -3.05
N GLY A 409 -0.43 -5.68 -3.88
CA GLY A 409 0.32 -6.04 -5.07
C GLY A 409 0.44 -4.89 -6.05
N GLU A 410 0.45 -5.22 -7.33
CA GLU A 410 0.65 -4.25 -8.40
C GLU A 410 -0.24 -4.59 -9.60
N ALA A 411 -0.84 -3.55 -10.18
CA ALA A 411 -1.56 -3.59 -11.44
C ALA A 411 -0.95 -2.63 -12.46
N TRP A 412 -0.55 -3.18 -13.59
CA TRP A 412 -0.24 -2.41 -14.79
C TRP A 412 -1.54 -1.98 -15.48
N TRP A 413 -1.69 -0.69 -15.72
CA TRP A 413 -2.84 -0.09 -16.41
C TRP A 413 -2.37 0.77 -17.56
N ALA A 414 -2.93 0.51 -18.74
CA ALA A 414 -2.64 1.26 -19.95
C ALA A 414 -3.93 1.70 -20.66
N ARG A 415 -3.87 2.89 -21.22
CA ARG A 415 -4.86 3.46 -22.12
C ARG A 415 -4.13 3.94 -23.37
N PRO A 416 -4.46 3.45 -24.57
CA PRO A 416 -3.82 3.91 -25.79
C PRO A 416 -4.20 5.36 -26.10
N ALA A 417 -3.31 6.06 -26.81
CA ALA A 417 -3.59 7.40 -27.33
C ALA A 417 -4.81 7.36 -28.26
N ASN A 418 -5.73 8.29 -28.04
CA ASN A 418 -6.88 8.51 -28.90
C ASN A 418 -7.13 10.02 -28.99
N PRO A 419 -6.64 10.70 -30.06
CA PRO A 419 -6.81 12.14 -30.23
C PRO A 419 -8.28 12.62 -30.25
N ARG A 420 -9.24 11.71 -30.47
CA ARG A 420 -10.69 12.03 -30.40
C ARG A 420 -11.26 11.98 -28.98
N SER A 421 -10.53 11.43 -28.02
CA SER A 421 -10.96 11.31 -26.63
C SER A 421 -10.87 12.66 -25.94
N LYS A 422 -11.96 13.11 -25.30
CA LYS A 422 -11.97 14.32 -24.47
C LYS A 422 -11.23 14.15 -23.14
N VAL A 423 -10.92 12.91 -22.78
CA VAL A 423 -10.24 12.54 -21.54
C VAL A 423 -9.04 11.65 -21.90
N PHE A 424 -7.84 12.05 -21.49
CA PHE A 424 -6.57 11.36 -21.81
C PHE A 424 -6.36 11.11 -23.31
N PRO A 425 -6.36 12.15 -24.17
CA PRO A 425 -6.17 11.99 -25.62
C PRO A 425 -4.82 11.37 -26.00
N TRP A 426 -3.81 11.55 -25.15
CA TRP A 426 -2.47 10.98 -25.33
C TRP A 426 -2.33 9.56 -24.75
N GLY A 427 -3.37 9.07 -24.06
CA GLY A 427 -3.29 7.83 -23.32
C GLY A 427 -2.29 7.90 -22.16
N PHE A 428 -2.03 6.76 -21.55
CA PHE A 428 -1.03 6.59 -20.50
C PHE A 428 -0.71 5.11 -20.32
N GLN A 429 0.40 4.81 -19.66
CA GLN A 429 0.75 3.47 -19.23
C GLN A 429 1.52 3.56 -17.92
N ARG A 430 1.01 2.91 -16.87
CA ARG A 430 1.60 2.96 -15.52
C ARG A 430 1.42 1.64 -14.80
N ALA A 431 2.42 1.30 -13.99
CA ALA A 431 2.24 0.31 -12.94
C ALA A 431 1.77 1.05 -11.69
N LEU A 432 0.63 0.62 -11.16
CA LEU A 432 0.01 1.18 -9.97
C LEU A 432 0.04 0.14 -8.88
N PRO A 433 0.27 0.55 -7.63
CA PRO A 433 0.03 -0.36 -6.54
C PRO A 433 -1.44 -0.72 -6.44
N LEU A 434 -1.72 -1.86 -5.82
CA LEU A 434 -3.04 -2.22 -5.35
C LEU A 434 -2.96 -2.58 -3.87
N ALA A 435 -4.03 -2.28 -3.15
CA ALA A 435 -4.24 -2.89 -1.85
C ALA A 435 -5.70 -3.21 -1.61
N GLY A 436 -5.90 -4.09 -0.64
CA GLY A 436 -7.20 -4.59 -0.27
C GLY A 436 -7.44 -4.63 1.22
N SER A 437 -8.70 -4.48 1.58
CA SER A 437 -9.21 -4.67 2.93
C SER A 437 -10.21 -5.82 2.91
N ALA A 438 -10.12 -6.72 3.89
CA ALA A 438 -11.22 -7.58 4.24
C ALA A 438 -12.45 -6.72 4.51
N PHE A 439 -13.61 -7.22 4.08
CA PHE A 439 -14.87 -6.55 4.25
C PHE A 439 -15.84 -7.49 4.98
N GLU A 440 -16.04 -7.21 6.25
CA GLU A 440 -17.04 -7.86 7.08
C GLU A 440 -18.38 -7.17 6.88
N ILE A 441 -19.41 -7.97 6.60
CA ILE A 441 -20.77 -7.46 6.41
C ILE A 441 -21.32 -7.14 7.80
N PRO A 442 -21.71 -5.89 8.09
CA PRO A 442 -22.26 -5.54 9.39
C PRO A 442 -23.45 -6.43 9.76
N ALA A 443 -23.44 -6.96 10.98
CA ALA A 443 -24.43 -7.92 11.47
C ALA A 443 -25.73 -7.24 11.94
N GLY A 444 -25.60 -6.04 12.54
CA GLY A 444 -26.71 -5.29 13.13
C GLY A 444 -27.17 -4.10 12.29
N SER A 445 -28.20 -3.37 12.74
CA SER A 445 -28.56 -2.05 12.17
C SER A 445 -27.65 -0.94 12.65
N ASP A 446 -27.03 -1.09 13.81
CA ASP A 446 -26.30 0.00 14.47
C ASP A 446 -24.80 -0.03 14.18
N GLU A 447 -24.33 -1.17 13.67
CA GLU A 447 -22.96 -1.38 13.17
C GLU A 447 -22.82 -0.79 11.76
N LEU A 448 -21.83 0.07 11.58
CA LEU A 448 -21.60 0.75 10.29
C LEU A 448 -20.66 -0.07 9.40
N VAL A 449 -20.68 0.15 8.09
CA VAL A 449 -19.67 -0.46 7.19
C VAL A 449 -18.25 0.05 7.45
N LEU A 450 -18.10 1.16 8.19
CA LEU A 450 -16.83 1.77 8.56
C LEU A 450 -16.85 2.12 10.04
N ASP A 451 -16.21 1.26 10.84
CA ASP A 451 -16.13 1.37 12.30
C ASP A 451 -15.49 2.68 12.77
N ALA A 452 -14.64 3.28 11.92
CA ALA A 452 -14.03 4.58 12.19
C ALA A 452 -15.05 5.73 12.29
N PHE A 453 -16.29 5.54 11.83
CA PHE A 453 -17.37 6.49 11.97
C PHE A 453 -18.27 6.16 13.16
N GLU A 454 -17.95 5.12 13.93
CA GLU A 454 -18.72 4.76 15.12
C GLU A 454 -18.43 5.68 16.32
N PRO A 455 -19.43 5.91 17.19
CA PRO A 455 -20.81 5.42 17.07
C PRO A 455 -21.57 6.16 15.95
N ALA A 456 -22.56 5.48 15.37
CA ALA A 456 -23.47 6.09 14.40
C ALA A 456 -24.06 7.39 14.97
N GLY A 457 -23.91 8.49 14.25
CA GLY A 457 -24.13 9.81 14.84
C GLY A 457 -24.05 10.97 13.87
N THR A 458 -23.87 12.16 14.46
CA THR A 458 -23.85 13.43 13.75
C THR A 458 -22.43 13.88 13.46
N ALA A 459 -22.17 14.37 12.25
CA ALA A 459 -20.89 14.92 11.81
C ALA A 459 -19.70 13.97 12.06
N ASN A 460 -19.92 12.66 11.91
CA ASN A 460 -18.94 11.60 12.11
C ASN A 460 -18.21 11.18 10.82
N ALA A 461 -18.59 11.76 9.67
CA ALA A 461 -17.94 11.51 8.40
C ALA A 461 -17.89 12.78 7.54
N GLU A 462 -16.97 12.80 6.59
CA GLU A 462 -16.77 13.89 5.64
C GLU A 462 -16.54 13.34 4.23
N LEU A 463 -17.16 13.96 3.23
CA LEU A 463 -16.92 13.69 1.81
C LEU A 463 -16.03 14.78 1.20
N ILE A 464 -14.92 14.35 0.62
CA ILE A 464 -13.99 15.19 -0.15
C ILE A 464 -14.18 14.91 -1.64
N LEU A 465 -14.39 15.97 -2.42
CA LEU A 465 -14.47 15.95 -3.88
C LEU A 465 -13.46 16.96 -4.43
N ASP A 466 -12.46 16.47 -5.16
CA ASP A 466 -11.33 17.30 -5.57
C ASP A 466 -10.70 16.82 -6.90
N GLY A 467 -9.86 17.67 -7.49
CA GLY A 467 -9.02 17.35 -8.65
C GLY A 467 -9.77 17.35 -9.98
N GLY A 468 -9.00 17.37 -11.06
CA GLY A 468 -9.51 17.30 -12.43
C GLY A 468 -10.58 18.35 -12.74
N ALA A 469 -11.72 17.90 -13.27
CA ALA A 469 -12.83 18.78 -13.65
C ALA A 469 -13.64 19.33 -12.47
N ILE A 470 -13.29 18.96 -11.24
CA ILE A 470 -13.89 19.52 -10.03
C ILE A 470 -13.17 20.81 -9.60
N ALA A 471 -12.03 21.21 -10.19
CA ALA A 471 -11.37 22.48 -9.87
C ALA A 471 -12.23 23.73 -10.24
N PRO A 472 -12.29 24.78 -9.38
CA PRO A 472 -11.75 24.82 -8.03
C PRO A 472 -12.49 23.86 -7.08
N ALA A 473 -11.75 23.25 -6.15
CA ALA A 473 -12.24 22.19 -5.28
C ALA A 473 -13.56 22.56 -4.57
N VAL A 474 -14.45 21.59 -4.44
CA VAL A 474 -15.68 21.75 -3.66
C VAL A 474 -15.30 21.67 -2.18
N PRO A 475 -15.77 22.58 -1.32
CA PRO A 475 -15.55 22.47 0.12
C PRO A 475 -16.00 21.10 0.64
N PRO A 476 -15.24 20.48 1.55
CA PRO A 476 -15.64 19.21 2.14
C PRO A 476 -17.06 19.23 2.70
N LYS A 477 -17.76 18.11 2.57
CA LYS A 477 -19.16 17.97 2.98
C LYS A 477 -19.26 17.13 4.23
N ALA A 478 -19.64 17.75 5.34
CA ALA A 478 -19.93 17.05 6.59
C ALA A 478 -21.17 16.15 6.45
N LEU A 479 -21.08 14.94 6.97
CA LEU A 479 -22.09 13.89 6.85
C LEU A 479 -22.47 13.35 8.23
N ASP A 480 -23.74 13.01 8.37
CA ASP A 480 -24.27 12.16 9.43
C ASP A 480 -24.35 10.74 8.88
N TRP A 481 -23.45 9.88 9.35
CA TRP A 481 -23.47 8.45 9.04
C TRP A 481 -24.23 7.72 10.14
N GLY A 482 -25.52 7.50 9.90
CA GLY A 482 -26.45 6.92 10.86
C GLY A 482 -26.68 5.42 10.68
N ALA A 483 -27.53 4.86 11.56
CA ALA A 483 -27.91 3.45 11.55
C ALA A 483 -28.40 2.97 10.16
N ASN A 484 -28.16 1.69 9.89
CA ASN A 484 -28.33 1.01 8.61
C ASN A 484 -27.51 1.63 7.46
N ASP A 485 -26.39 2.28 7.79
CA ASP A 485 -25.58 3.07 6.87
C ASP A 485 -26.40 4.10 6.09
N ARG A 486 -27.37 4.71 6.78
CA ARG A 486 -28.12 5.83 6.25
C ARG A 486 -27.27 7.07 6.39
N VAL A 487 -26.74 7.52 5.26
CA VAL A 487 -25.91 8.71 5.18
C VAL A 487 -26.75 9.91 4.75
N THR A 488 -26.73 10.97 5.57
CA THR A 488 -27.37 12.25 5.24
C THR A 488 -26.38 13.40 5.38
N PRO A 489 -26.53 14.49 4.61
CA PRO A 489 -25.78 15.72 4.88
C PRO A 489 -26.04 16.19 6.32
N ASN A 490 -24.99 16.60 7.03
CA ASN A 490 -25.14 17.08 8.40
C ASN A 490 -26.02 18.33 8.46
N ALA A 491 -26.86 18.44 9.49
CA ALA A 491 -27.80 19.55 9.65
C ALA A 491 -27.14 20.95 9.68
N ALA A 492 -25.90 21.07 10.15
CA ALA A 492 -25.14 22.32 10.13
C ALA A 492 -24.64 22.73 8.72
N GLY A 493 -24.92 21.93 7.70
CA GLY A 493 -24.59 22.17 6.29
C GLY A 493 -25.49 21.38 5.33
N ALA A 494 -26.79 21.27 5.64
CA ALA A 494 -27.76 20.41 4.95
C ALA A 494 -27.82 20.70 3.44
N ASP A 495 -26.98 20.00 2.69
CA ASP A 495 -26.91 20.11 1.24
C ASP A 495 -27.90 19.11 0.63
N GLU A 496 -29.16 19.52 0.47
CA GLU A 496 -30.26 18.68 -0.06
C GLU A 496 -29.97 18.08 -1.45
N ARG A 497 -28.89 18.51 -2.10
CA ARG A 497 -28.45 18.08 -3.43
C ARG A 497 -27.40 16.97 -3.39
N LEU A 498 -27.00 16.53 -2.20
CA LEU A 498 -26.11 15.39 -1.99
C LEU A 498 -26.94 14.16 -1.63
N THR A 499 -26.78 13.09 -2.40
CA THR A 499 -27.36 11.79 -2.07
C THR A 499 -26.27 10.73 -2.06
N ILE A 500 -26.23 9.92 -1.00
CA ILE A 500 -25.25 8.84 -0.80
C ILE A 500 -26.02 7.54 -0.52
N LYS A 501 -25.56 6.44 -1.11
CA LYS A 501 -26.09 5.09 -0.87
C LYS A 501 -24.93 4.14 -0.59
N VAL A 502 -25.09 3.35 0.46
CA VAL A 502 -24.11 2.36 0.91
C VAL A 502 -24.67 0.96 0.66
N ASN A 503 -23.93 0.13 -0.06
CA ASN A 503 -24.25 -1.28 -0.20
C ASN A 503 -23.52 -2.09 0.88
N ARG A 504 -24.23 -2.35 1.98
CA ARG A 504 -23.73 -3.07 3.17
C ARG A 504 -23.16 -4.46 2.89
N ARG A 505 -23.51 -5.09 1.76
CA ARG A 505 -22.99 -6.43 1.39
C ARG A 505 -21.64 -6.40 0.67
N THR A 506 -21.25 -5.24 0.15
CA THR A 506 -20.09 -5.13 -0.76
C THR A 506 -19.13 -4.01 -0.37
N GLY A 507 -19.50 -3.18 0.60
CA GLY A 507 -18.78 -1.96 0.95
C GLY A 507 -18.84 -0.86 -0.12
N TRP A 508 -19.56 -1.08 -1.24
CA TRP A 508 -19.64 -0.10 -2.33
C TRP A 508 -20.52 1.08 -1.94
N ILE A 509 -19.98 2.28 -2.10
CA ILE A 509 -20.64 3.56 -1.83
C ILE A 509 -20.84 4.26 -3.16
N THR A 510 -22.05 4.74 -3.41
CA THR A 510 -22.37 5.55 -4.60
C THR A 510 -23.00 6.86 -4.17
N GLY A 511 -22.73 7.91 -4.92
CA GLY A 511 -23.40 9.17 -4.68
C GLY A 511 -23.41 10.11 -5.85
N GLN A 512 -24.18 11.18 -5.67
CA GLN A 512 -24.23 12.30 -6.59
C GLN A 512 -24.37 13.59 -5.78
N TYR A 513 -23.74 14.63 -6.29
CA TYR A 513 -23.79 15.97 -5.76
C TYR A 513 -24.05 16.97 -6.89
N PHE A 514 -25.02 17.88 -6.71
CA PHE A 514 -25.22 18.98 -7.63
C PHE A 514 -24.60 20.25 -7.06
N ASP A 515 -23.40 20.57 -7.53
CA ASP A 515 -22.68 21.80 -7.17
C ASP A 515 -23.35 23.00 -7.84
N THR A 516 -23.73 23.97 -7.02
CA THR A 516 -24.31 25.25 -7.47
C THR A 516 -23.53 26.46 -7.01
N THR A 517 -22.33 26.25 -6.48
CA THR A 517 -21.42 27.32 -6.12
C THR A 517 -20.68 27.81 -7.38
N GLY A 518 -20.55 29.12 -7.55
CA GLY A 518 -19.82 29.72 -8.70
C GLY A 518 -20.53 29.67 -10.07
N ALA A 519 -19.77 29.98 -11.12
CA ALA A 519 -20.25 30.21 -12.49
C ALA A 519 -20.60 28.93 -13.31
N GLY A 520 -20.54 27.74 -12.72
CA GLY A 520 -20.75 26.47 -13.43
C GLY A 520 -21.51 25.45 -12.60
N ARG A 521 -22.84 25.43 -12.72
CA ARG A 521 -23.68 24.35 -12.17
C ARG A 521 -23.24 23.03 -12.78
N ARG A 522 -22.83 22.06 -11.95
CA ARG A 522 -22.35 20.76 -12.43
C ARG A 522 -22.87 19.62 -11.57
N LYS A 523 -23.18 18.51 -12.23
CA LYS A 523 -23.48 17.24 -11.56
C LYS A 523 -22.17 16.48 -11.38
N ILE A 524 -21.86 16.16 -10.13
CA ILE A 524 -20.73 15.32 -9.74
C ILE A 524 -21.30 13.97 -9.33
N VAL A 525 -20.81 12.90 -9.95
CA VAL A 525 -21.12 11.52 -9.53
C VAL A 525 -19.87 10.92 -8.91
N PHE A 526 -20.02 10.07 -7.92
CA PHE A 526 -18.88 9.41 -7.29
C PHE A 526 -19.19 7.99 -6.87
N ASP A 527 -18.14 7.18 -6.85
CA ASP A 527 -18.13 5.81 -6.37
C ASP A 527 -16.93 5.63 -5.45
N ALA A 528 -17.10 4.92 -4.34
CA ALA A 528 -16.05 4.59 -3.38
C ALA A 528 -16.27 3.18 -2.82
N VAL A 529 -15.28 2.62 -2.13
CA VAL A 529 -15.40 1.34 -1.43
C VAL A 529 -14.90 1.47 0.01
N ALA A 530 -15.61 0.88 0.96
CA ALA A 530 -15.23 0.91 2.37
C ALA A 530 -13.93 0.12 2.61
N PHE A 531 -12.93 0.78 3.18
CA PHE A 531 -11.67 0.19 3.62
C PHE A 531 -11.70 0.12 5.17
N GLN A 532 -12.33 -0.93 5.70
CA GLN A 532 -12.60 -1.11 7.14
C GLN A 532 -11.32 -1.06 7.97
N LYS A 533 -10.26 -1.75 7.53
CA LYS A 533 -8.97 -1.80 8.25
C LYS A 533 -8.30 -0.43 8.36
N GLN A 534 -8.56 0.49 7.43
CA GLN A 534 -7.98 1.83 7.41
C GLN A 534 -8.95 2.93 7.85
N GLY A 535 -10.24 2.62 8.01
CA GLY A 535 -11.23 3.56 8.52
C GLY A 535 -11.63 4.67 7.53
N PHE A 536 -11.54 4.45 6.23
CA PHE A 536 -11.98 5.42 5.21
C PHE A 536 -12.52 4.73 3.95
N ALA A 537 -13.01 5.48 2.97
CA ALA A 537 -13.43 4.96 1.67
C ALA A 537 -12.72 5.68 0.51
N PRO A 538 -11.70 5.06 -0.12
CA PRO A 538 -11.11 5.55 -1.36
C PRO A 538 -12.10 5.44 -2.53
N GLY A 539 -11.94 6.31 -3.52
CA GLY A 539 -12.87 6.36 -4.64
C GLY A 539 -12.48 7.30 -5.77
N ASN A 540 -13.37 7.36 -6.75
CA ASN A 540 -13.30 8.27 -7.88
C ASN A 540 -14.62 8.99 -8.07
N SER A 541 -14.55 10.14 -8.70
CA SER A 541 -15.69 10.95 -9.10
C SER A 541 -15.59 11.36 -10.56
N ALA A 542 -16.65 11.93 -11.08
CA ALA A 542 -16.65 12.59 -12.37
C ALA A 542 -17.60 13.78 -12.39
N ALA A 543 -17.14 14.87 -13.01
CA ALA A 543 -17.95 16.04 -13.33
C ALA A 543 -18.03 16.19 -14.84
N ASN A 544 -19.25 16.25 -15.40
CA ASN A 544 -19.47 16.35 -16.85
C ASN A 544 -18.73 15.27 -17.68
N GLY A 545 -18.56 14.06 -17.11
CA GLY A 545 -17.86 12.95 -17.76
C GLY A 545 -16.33 12.99 -17.66
N HIS A 546 -15.77 13.97 -16.96
CA HIS A 546 -14.33 14.05 -16.70
C HIS A 546 -14.01 13.52 -15.29
N PRO A 547 -13.06 12.58 -15.15
CA PRO A 547 -12.65 12.03 -13.87
C PRO A 547 -12.14 13.07 -12.87
N ALA A 548 -12.33 12.76 -11.60
CA ALA A 548 -11.91 13.50 -10.43
C ALA A 548 -11.81 12.54 -9.23
N LYS A 549 -11.36 13.04 -8.08
CA LYS A 549 -11.19 12.26 -6.85
C LYS A 549 -12.43 12.32 -5.98
N ALA A 550 -12.70 11.23 -5.27
CA ALA A 550 -13.66 11.18 -4.17
C ALA A 550 -13.08 10.38 -3.02
N VAL A 551 -13.22 10.89 -1.79
CA VAL A 551 -12.85 10.16 -0.57
C VAL A 551 -13.92 10.43 0.47
N VAL A 552 -14.34 9.38 1.18
CA VAL A 552 -15.09 9.53 2.43
C VAL A 552 -14.15 9.18 3.57
N GLN A 553 -14.06 10.02 4.58
CA GLN A 553 -13.14 9.84 5.70
C GLN A 553 -13.71 10.42 7.01
N PRO A 554 -13.08 10.18 8.16
CA PRO A 554 -13.44 10.87 9.39
C PRO A 554 -13.22 12.38 9.22
N PRO A 555 -14.00 13.23 9.91
CA PRO A 555 -13.77 14.67 9.92
C PRO A 555 -12.37 14.99 10.45
N ALA A 556 -11.79 16.10 9.98
CA ALA A 556 -10.56 16.61 10.56
C ALA A 556 -10.77 16.95 12.07
N PRO A 557 -9.82 16.62 12.95
CA PRO A 557 -9.92 16.85 14.39
C PRO A 557 -9.93 18.33 14.80
#